data_AF-V5IIV8-F1
#
_entry.id   AF-V5IIV8-F1
#
_cell.length_a   1.000
_cell.length_b   1.000
_cell.length_c   1.000
_cell.angle_alpha   90.00
_cell.angle_beta   90.00
_cell.angle_gamma   90.00
#
_symmetry.space_group_name_H-M   'P 1'
#
loop_
_entity.id
_entity.type
_entity.pdbx_description
1 polymer ?
#
loop_
_entity_poly.entity_id
_entity_poly.type
_entity_poly.pdbx_seq_one_letter_code
_entity_poly.pdbx_strand_id
1 'polypeptide(L)'
;GLRRVAFHNGEKFTIRKSMTQMPDKDKCSDRLSGGWWFKECNKANLNGRKFTSSSSDKALGITWYIQGKDESYKYTYDRVEMKIRDDDFGFCTGSLKS
;
A
#
# COMPACT_ATOMS: atom_id res chain seq x y z
N GLY A 1 -10.74 7.06 -6.20
CA GLY A 1 -9.30 7.05 -5.88
C GLY A 1 -8.99 6.29 -4.60
N LEU A 2 -9.34 6.81 -3.43
CA LEU A 2 -8.72 6.42 -2.14
C LEU A 2 -9.30 5.19 -1.40
N ARG A 3 -10.28 4.48 -1.98
CA ARG A 3 -10.98 3.39 -1.30
C ARG A 3 -10.07 2.25 -0.84
N ARG A 4 -8.89 2.06 -1.46
CA ARG A 4 -7.95 1.01 -1.06
C ARG A 4 -7.15 1.36 0.18
N VAL A 5 -6.66 2.60 0.28
CA VAL A 5 -5.94 3.05 1.49
C VAL A 5 -6.91 3.11 2.68
N ALA A 6 -8.12 3.63 2.48
CA ALA A 6 -9.14 3.70 3.54
C ALA A 6 -9.56 2.32 4.08
N PHE A 7 -9.40 1.25 3.31
CA PHE A 7 -9.66 -0.13 3.77
C PHE A 7 -8.78 -0.53 4.97
N HIS A 8 -7.60 0.07 5.06
CA HIS A 8 -6.60 -0.17 6.11
C HIS A 8 -6.82 0.70 7.36
N ASN A 9 -7.86 1.52 7.41
CA ASN A 9 -8.15 2.36 8.58
C ASN A 9 -8.33 1.50 9.85
N GLY A 10 -7.68 1.93 10.93
CA GLY A 10 -7.73 1.26 12.24
C GLY A 10 -6.72 0.11 12.41
N GLU A 11 -6.03 -0.31 11.34
CA GLU A 11 -5.00 -1.33 11.46
C GLU A 11 -3.73 -0.77 12.11
N LYS A 12 -2.97 -1.65 12.77
CA LYS A 12 -1.66 -1.30 13.32
C LYS A 12 -0.59 -1.41 12.23
N PHE A 13 0.38 -0.52 12.27
CA PHE A 13 1.55 -0.64 11.40
C PHE A 13 2.34 -1.89 11.76
N THR A 14 2.65 -2.74 10.77
CA THR A 14 3.44 -3.97 10.95
C THR A 14 4.45 -4.12 9.82
N ILE A 15 5.51 -4.89 10.06
CA ILE A 15 6.60 -5.12 9.10
C ILE A 15 6.58 -6.58 8.67
N ARG A 16 6.61 -6.83 7.36
CA ARG A 16 6.66 -8.16 6.74
C ARG A 16 7.98 -8.33 5.99
N LYS A 17 8.74 -9.39 6.29
CA LYS A 17 10.14 -9.55 5.83
C LYS A 17 10.30 -10.40 4.57
N SER A 18 9.20 -10.85 3.93
CA SER A 18 9.17 -11.64 2.69
C SER A 18 9.82 -13.02 2.75
N MET A 19 10.98 -13.18 3.40
CA MET A 19 11.85 -14.37 3.38
C MET A 19 11.35 -15.56 4.20
N THR A 20 10.33 -15.37 5.04
CA THR A 20 9.74 -16.43 5.85
C THR A 20 8.39 -16.82 5.27
N GLN A 21 8.25 -18.07 4.80
CA GLN A 21 7.01 -18.56 4.19
C GLN A 21 5.80 -18.55 5.15
N MET A 22 6.04 -18.43 6.46
CA MET A 22 5.03 -18.22 7.51
C MET A 22 5.64 -17.29 8.56
N PRO A 23 4.91 -16.30 9.14
CA PRO A 23 3.47 -15.97 9.08
C PRO A 23 3.11 -14.79 8.15
N ASP A 24 3.92 -14.51 7.12
CA ASP A 24 3.82 -13.29 6.30
C ASP A 24 2.95 -13.43 5.02
N LYS A 25 2.16 -14.50 4.92
CA LYS A 25 1.20 -14.72 3.84
C LYS A 25 -0.11 -13.99 4.12
N ASP A 26 -0.80 -13.62 3.04
CA ASP A 26 -2.16 -13.10 3.08
C ASP A 26 -3.10 -14.05 2.32
N LYS A 27 -4.40 -14.03 2.61
CA LYS A 27 -5.35 -14.93 1.92
C LYS A 27 -5.49 -14.62 0.43
N CYS A 28 -5.34 -13.35 0.05
CA CYS A 28 -5.47 -12.91 -1.35
C CYS A 28 -4.12 -12.60 -2.02
N SER A 29 -3.00 -12.72 -1.30
CA SER A 29 -1.67 -12.47 -1.84
C SER A 29 -0.66 -13.43 -1.23
N ASP A 30 0.07 -14.13 -2.09
CA ASP A 30 0.96 -15.22 -1.68
C ASP A 30 2.02 -14.78 -0.66
N ARG A 31 2.46 -13.52 -0.73
CA ARG A 31 3.47 -12.93 0.16
C ARG A 31 3.29 -11.42 0.25
N LEU A 32 3.71 -10.83 1.37
CA LEU A 32 3.79 -9.38 1.58
C LEU A 32 5.22 -8.97 1.92
N SER A 33 5.57 -7.71 1.67
CA SER A 33 6.86 -7.14 2.07
C SER A 33 6.72 -5.68 2.48
N GLY A 34 7.69 -5.20 3.25
CA GLY A 34 7.74 -3.81 3.70
C GLY A 34 6.93 -3.57 4.97
N GLY A 35 6.86 -2.30 5.36
CA GLY A 35 6.06 -1.85 6.49
C GLY A 35 4.76 -1.21 6.00
N TRP A 36 3.62 -1.70 6.47
CA TRP A 36 2.31 -1.20 6.08
C TRP A 36 1.27 -1.42 7.18
N TRP A 37 0.13 -0.74 7.08
CA TRP A 37 -1.07 -1.03 7.85
C TRP A 37 -1.78 -2.26 7.25
N PHE A 38 -1.13 -3.42 7.33
CA PHE A 38 -1.62 -4.64 6.67
C PHE A 38 -2.98 -5.09 7.22
N LYS A 39 -3.84 -5.52 6.31
CA LYS A 39 -5.16 -6.12 6.58
C LYS A 39 -5.33 -7.36 5.71
N GLU A 40 -6.10 -8.34 6.18
CA GLU A 40 -6.42 -9.53 5.38
C GLU A 40 -7.02 -9.13 4.01
N CYS A 41 -6.54 -9.79 2.96
CA CYS A 41 -6.76 -9.43 1.57
C CYS A 41 -6.27 -8.01 1.25
N ASN A 42 -4.98 -7.78 1.52
CA ASN A 42 -4.32 -6.48 1.53
C ASN A 42 -4.52 -5.71 0.22
N LYS A 43 -5.23 -4.57 0.30
CA LYS A 43 -5.74 -3.88 -0.88
C LYS A 43 -4.76 -2.89 -1.52
N ALA A 44 -3.75 -2.44 -0.78
CA ALA A 44 -2.67 -1.63 -1.29
C ALA A 44 -1.40 -1.93 -0.50
N ASN A 45 -0.24 -1.93 -1.15
CA ASN A 45 1.05 -1.93 -0.47
C ASN A 45 1.98 -1.00 -1.21
N LEU A 46 1.99 0.29 -0.83
CA LEU A 46 2.84 1.28 -1.48
C LEU A 46 4.30 1.20 -1.02
N ASN A 47 4.55 0.51 0.10
CA ASN A 47 5.86 0.27 0.67
C ASN A 47 6.43 -1.13 0.32
N GLY A 48 5.84 -1.78 -0.69
CA GLY A 48 6.32 -3.06 -1.19
C GLY A 48 7.66 -2.94 -1.91
N ARG A 49 8.28 -4.09 -2.20
CA ARG A 49 9.58 -4.17 -2.86
C ARG A 49 9.53 -3.51 -4.24
N LYS A 50 10.49 -2.63 -4.55
CA LYS A 50 10.68 -2.14 -5.90
C LYS A 50 11.29 -3.22 -6.78
N PHE A 51 10.66 -3.52 -7.90
CA PHE A 51 11.20 -4.41 -8.93
C PHE A 51 11.78 -3.57 -10.06
N THR A 52 12.94 -3.97 -10.60
CA THR A 52 13.59 -3.33 -11.75
C THR A 52 13.53 -4.21 -13.01
N SER A 53 13.05 -5.44 -12.87
CA SER A 53 12.90 -6.42 -13.95
C SER A 53 11.72 -7.36 -13.66
N SER A 54 11.31 -8.13 -14.67
CA SER A 54 10.25 -9.14 -14.50
C SER A 54 10.68 -10.18 -13.47
N SER A 55 9.92 -10.27 -12.37
CA SER A 55 10.10 -11.26 -11.31
C SER A 55 8.84 -12.11 -11.19
N SER A 56 8.99 -13.38 -10.80
CA SER A 56 7.87 -14.25 -10.40
C SER A 56 7.23 -13.81 -9.07
N ASP A 57 7.96 -13.05 -8.24
CA ASP A 57 7.55 -12.65 -6.89
C ASP A 57 6.77 -11.31 -6.85
N LYS A 58 6.03 -10.96 -7.91
CA LYS A 58 5.35 -9.64 -8.04
C LYS A 58 4.44 -9.26 -6.87
N ALA A 59 3.89 -10.25 -6.16
CA ALA A 59 3.09 -10.07 -4.96
C ALA A 59 3.82 -9.32 -3.83
N LEU A 60 5.15 -9.38 -3.78
CA LEU A 60 5.97 -8.62 -2.82
C LEU A 60 6.02 -7.12 -3.16
N GLY A 61 5.59 -6.72 -4.34
CA GLY A 61 5.89 -5.43 -4.90
C GLY A 61 5.00 -4.30 -4.42
N ILE A 62 5.27 -3.12 -4.98
CA ILE A 62 4.38 -1.97 -4.88
C ILE A 62 3.09 -2.33 -5.61
N THR A 63 2.00 -2.56 -4.89
CA THR A 63 0.75 -3.15 -5.44
C THR A 63 -0.48 -2.33 -5.08
N TRP A 64 -1.49 -2.40 -5.94
CA TRP A 64 -2.78 -1.75 -5.76
C TRP A 64 -3.91 -2.59 -6.36
N TYR A 65 -4.83 -3.06 -5.50
CA TYR A 65 -5.92 -3.92 -5.93
C TYR A 65 -6.98 -3.16 -6.74
N ILE A 66 -7.36 -3.70 -7.89
CA ILE A 66 -8.43 -3.21 -8.76
C ILE A 66 -9.68 -4.08 -8.53
N GLN A 67 -10.85 -3.45 -8.34
CA GLN A 67 -12.05 -4.17 -7.93
C GLN A 67 -12.49 -5.10 -9.05
N GLY A 68 -12.73 -6.38 -8.72
CA GLY A 68 -13.16 -7.37 -9.70
C GLY A 68 -12.04 -7.83 -10.65
N LYS A 69 -10.77 -7.57 -10.31
CA LYS A 69 -9.58 -8.00 -11.08
C LYS A 69 -8.56 -8.60 -10.13
N ASP A 70 -8.70 -9.88 -9.80
CA ASP A 70 -7.85 -10.54 -8.81
C ASP A 70 -6.40 -10.70 -9.27
N GLU A 71 -6.15 -10.71 -10.57
CA GLU A 71 -4.80 -10.64 -11.13
C GLU A 71 -4.04 -9.36 -10.74
N SER A 72 -4.74 -8.30 -10.33
CA SER A 72 -4.14 -7.01 -9.94
C SER A 72 -3.29 -7.07 -8.68
N TYR A 73 -3.42 -8.09 -7.83
CA TYR A 73 -2.48 -8.32 -6.72
C TYR A 73 -1.03 -8.54 -7.18
N LYS A 74 -0.82 -8.83 -8.47
CA LYS A 74 0.50 -9.03 -9.09
C LYS A 74 0.91 -7.86 -9.98
N TYR A 75 0.11 -6.80 -10.06
CA TYR A 75 0.47 -5.60 -10.80
C TYR A 75 1.40 -4.74 -9.96
N THR A 76 2.62 -4.54 -10.46
CA THR A 76 3.65 -3.76 -9.78
C THR A 76 3.75 -2.37 -10.38
N TYR A 77 3.91 -1.37 -9.53
CA TYR A 77 4.08 0.02 -9.94
C TYR A 77 5.54 0.47 -9.76
N ASP A 78 6.09 1.16 -10.75
CA ASP A 78 7.50 1.62 -10.72
C ASP A 78 7.73 2.85 -9.85
N ARG A 79 6.69 3.68 -9.69
CA ARG A 79 6.70 4.92 -8.91
C ARG A 79 5.36 5.11 -8.20
N VAL A 80 5.45 5.53 -6.95
CA VAL A 80 4.32 5.93 -6.10
C VAL A 80 4.70 7.12 -5.23
N GLU A 81 3.73 7.95 -4.91
CA GLU A 81 3.90 9.09 -4.00
C GLU A 81 2.70 9.14 -3.06
N MET A 82 2.96 9.26 -1.76
CA MET A 82 1.95 9.57 -0.75
C MET A 82 2.14 11.02 -0.34
N LYS A 83 1.10 11.84 -0.48
CA LYS A 83 1.12 13.26 -0.13
C LYS A 83 -0.06 13.56 0.77
N ILE A 84 0.18 14.37 1.79
CA ILE A 84 -0.85 14.90 2.66
C ILE A 84 -0.96 16.41 2.42
N ARG A 85 -2.12 16.96 2.75
CA ARG A 85 -2.40 18.39 2.69
C ARG A 85 -3.36 18.70 3.82
N ASP A 86 -3.29 19.92 4.35
CA ASP A 86 -4.22 20.36 5.38
C ASP A 86 -5.66 20.26 4.87
N ASP A 87 -6.56 19.86 5.77
CA ASP A 87 -7.98 19.67 5.45
C ASP A 87 -8.65 21.00 5.07
N ASP A 88 -8.15 22.11 5.63
CA ASP A 88 -8.60 23.48 5.37
C ASP A 88 -7.75 24.22 4.33
N PHE A 89 -6.91 23.50 3.57
CA PHE A 89 -6.11 24.09 2.49
C PHE A 89 -7.03 24.67 1.39
N GLY A 90 -7.23 25.98 1.47
CA GLY A 90 -8.18 26.75 0.66
C GLY A 90 -8.96 27.82 1.46
N PHE A 91 -9.07 27.67 2.78
CA PHE A 91 -9.70 28.66 3.68
C PHE A 91 -8.67 29.59 4.34
N CYS A 92 -7.48 29.07 4.65
CA CYS A 92 -6.39 29.83 5.25
C CYS A 92 -5.53 30.57 4.19
N THR A 93 -6.05 31.66 3.60
CA THR A 93 -5.17 32.77 3.17
C THR A 93 -4.81 33.61 4.40
N GLY A 94 -4.17 32.96 5.38
CA GLY A 94 -4.09 33.41 6.77
C GLY A 94 -3.81 34.91 6.92
N SER A 95 -4.59 35.58 7.77
CA SER A 95 -4.11 36.79 8.43
C SER A 95 -2.95 36.38 9.32
N LEU A 96 -1.79 37.04 9.16
CA LEU A 96 -0.68 36.93 10.11
C LEU A 96 -1.25 37.12 11.53
N LYS A 97 -1.05 36.14 12.41
CA LYS A 97 -1.30 36.36 13.84
C LYS A 97 -0.27 37.39 14.31
N SER A 98 -0.77 38.54 14.75
CA SER A 98 -0.04 39.59 15.49
C SER A 98 0.58 39.06 16.77
#